data_AF-A0A2M7DXF5-F1
#
_entry.id   AF-A0A2M7DXF5-F1
#
_cell.length_a   1.000
_cell.length_b   1.000
_cell.length_c   1.000
_cell.angle_alpha   90.00
_cell.angle_beta   90.00
_cell.angle_gamma   90.00
#
_symmetry.space_group_name_H-M   'P 1'
#
loop_
_entity.id
_entity.type
_entity.pdbx_description
1 polymer ?
#
loop_
_entity_poly.entity_id
_entity_poly.type
_entity_poly.pdbx_seq_one_letter_code
_entity_poly.pdbx_strand_id
1 'polypeptide(L)'
;MFTDGHPYYTQQLAYTVWNNLNQKVNKIYAVKNAIEETIQTHDLDYERLWNTFNKTDKKTIIGLSQGNHLPFSQTVLNKNNSVATSTIFSSLKRLMQNGYVIKTNKGYEVDDPFFNSWTIKRREL
;
A
#
# COMPACT_ATOMS: atom_id res chain seq x y z
N MET A 1 6.03 3.42 12.06
CA MET A 1 6.73 2.09 12.10
C MET A 1 6.24 1.35 10.85
N PHE A 2 7.00 0.50 10.15
CA PHE A 2 6.57 0.04 8.80
C PHE A 2 5.15 -0.54 8.73
N THR A 3 4.74 -1.33 9.74
CA THR A 3 3.42 -1.97 9.79
C THR A 3 2.39 -1.19 10.62
N ASP A 4 2.78 -0.02 11.16
CA ASP A 4 2.02 0.81 12.11
C ASP A 4 1.32 0.05 13.25
N GLY A 5 1.93 -1.06 13.69
CA GLY A 5 1.43 -1.90 14.78
C GLY A 5 0.33 -2.89 14.40
N HIS A 6 0.01 -3.06 13.12
CA HIS A 6 -0.97 -4.04 12.68
C HIS A 6 -0.49 -5.48 12.96
N PRO A 7 -1.18 -6.28 13.81
CA PRO A 7 -0.65 -7.55 14.32
C PRO A 7 -0.20 -8.53 13.24
N TYR A 8 -1.01 -8.72 12.20
CA TYR A 8 -0.71 -9.64 11.10
C TYR A 8 0.57 -9.27 10.35
N TYR A 9 0.69 -8.03 9.87
CA TYR A 9 1.87 -7.56 9.15
C TYR A 9 3.11 -7.48 10.05
N THR A 10 2.95 -7.13 11.32
CA THR A 10 4.05 -7.16 12.30
C THR A 10 4.57 -8.58 12.49
N GLN A 11 3.68 -9.57 12.62
CA GLN A 11 4.06 -10.97 12.75
C GLN A 11 4.76 -11.48 11.49
N GLN A 12 4.21 -11.19 10.31
CA GLN A 12 4.80 -11.56 9.03
C GLN A 12 6.21 -10.98 8.87
N LEU A 13 6.38 -9.68 9.16
CA LEU A 13 7.69 -9.03 9.09
C LEU A 13 8.69 -9.64 10.09
N ALA A 14 8.26 -9.86 11.33
CA ALA A 14 9.11 -10.43 12.36
C ALA A 14 9.60 -11.83 11.99
N TYR A 15 8.72 -12.67 11.42
CA TYR A 15 9.07 -14.00 10.93
C TYR A 15 10.12 -13.96 9.82
N THR A 16 9.93 -13.10 8.81
CA THR A 16 10.90 -12.96 7.71
C THR A 16 12.25 -12.42 8.21
N VAL A 17 12.24 -11.45 9.14
CA VAL A 17 13.47 -10.96 9.79
C VAL A 17 14.21 -12.08 10.51
N TRP A 18 13.49 -12.88 11.31
CA TRP A 18 14.07 -14.00 12.04
C TRP A 18 14.73 -15.02 11.09
N ASN A 19 14.06 -15.37 9.98
CA ASN A 19 14.62 -16.27 8.97
C ASN A 19 15.89 -15.72 8.33
N ASN A 20 15.91 -14.44 7.98
CA ASN A 20 17.09 -13.79 7.40
C ASN A 20 18.28 -13.79 8.36
N LEU A 21 18.02 -13.55 9.66
CA LEU A 21 19.07 -13.60 10.68
C LEU A 21 19.62 -15.03 10.86
N ASN A 22 18.77 -16.06 10.81
CA ASN A 22 19.21 -17.46 10.87
C ASN A 22 20.07 -17.85 9.66
N GLN A 23 19.84 -17.24 8.50
CA GLN A 23 20.65 -17.42 7.29
C GLN A 23 21.95 -16.58 7.29
N LYS A 24 22.30 -15.95 8.42
CA LYS A 24 23.50 -15.10 8.60
C LYS A 24 23.54 -13.87 7.68
N VAL A 25 22.38 -13.37 7.25
CA VAL A 25 22.29 -12.07 6.56
C VAL A 25 22.78 -10.96 7.49
N ASN A 26 23.39 -9.91 6.92
CA ASN A 26 23.89 -8.77 7.69
C ASN A 26 22.75 -8.14 8.52
N LYS A 27 22.94 -8.13 9.85
CA LYS A 27 21.97 -7.63 10.85
C LYS A 27 21.53 -6.20 10.59
N ILE A 28 22.41 -5.36 10.04
CA ILE A 28 22.14 -3.95 9.75
C ILE A 28 20.97 -3.80 8.75
N TYR A 29 20.85 -4.73 7.81
CA TYR A 29 19.85 -4.67 6.74
C TYR A 29 18.71 -5.67 6.90
N ALA A 30 18.66 -6.42 8.02
CA ALA A 30 17.72 -7.53 8.19
C ALA A 30 16.25 -7.12 8.00
N VAL A 31 15.84 -5.98 8.57
CA VAL A 31 14.45 -5.46 8.42
C VAL A 31 14.16 -5.03 6.99
N LYS A 32 15.08 -4.26 6.38
CA LYS A 32 14.90 -3.79 5.00
C LYS A 32 14.82 -4.96 4.03
N ASN A 33 15.73 -5.94 4.15
CA ASN A 33 15.76 -7.13 3.32
C ASN A 33 14.48 -7.95 3.50
N ALA A 34 14.00 -8.10 4.74
CA ALA A 34 12.74 -8.80 5.00
C ALA A 34 11.53 -8.13 4.36
N ILE A 35 11.47 -6.79 4.34
CA ILE A 35 10.42 -6.05 3.62
C ILE A 35 10.51 -6.31 2.13
N GLU A 36 11.71 -6.20 1.54
CA GLU A 36 11.94 -6.41 0.11
C GLU A 36 11.62 -7.84 -0.32
N GLU A 37 12.07 -8.83 0.45
CA GLU A 37 11.79 -10.25 0.24
C GLU A 37 10.30 -10.55 0.35
N THR A 38 9.62 -9.98 1.35
CA THR A 38 8.17 -10.18 1.51
C THR A 38 7.41 -9.62 0.31
N ILE A 39 7.77 -8.42 -0.15
CA ILE A 39 7.18 -7.81 -1.35
C ILE A 39 7.45 -8.66 -2.59
N GLN A 40 8.67 -9.18 -2.74
CA GLN A 40 9.05 -10.00 -3.88
C GLN A 40 8.35 -11.37 -3.87
N THR A 41 8.18 -11.96 -2.70
CA THR A 41 7.48 -13.24 -2.52
C THR A 41 6.02 -13.13 -2.96
N HIS A 42 5.38 -11.99 -2.66
CA HIS A 42 3.98 -11.72 -3.01
C HIS A 42 3.79 -11.02 -4.37
N ASP A 43 4.85 -10.86 -5.18
CA ASP A 43 4.81 -10.04 -6.41
C ASP A 43 3.71 -10.48 -7.40
N LEU A 44 3.60 -11.80 -7.63
CA LEU A 44 2.60 -12.36 -8.54
C LEU A 44 1.18 -12.18 -8.00
N ASP A 45 0.99 -12.30 -6.69
CA ASP A 45 -0.32 -12.14 -6.06
C ASP A 45 -0.75 -10.67 -6.05
N TYR A 46 0.19 -9.75 -5.82
CA TYR A 46 -0.05 -8.32 -5.96
C TYR A 46 -0.33 -7.90 -7.40
N GLU A 47 0.33 -8.48 -8.41
CA GLU A 47 -0.04 -8.24 -9.82
C GLU A 47 -1.45 -8.76 -10.14
N ARG A 48 -1.80 -9.96 -9.67
CA ARG A 48 -3.16 -10.50 -9.84
C ARG A 48 -4.20 -9.59 -9.19
N LEU A 49 -3.97 -9.20 -7.93
CA LEU A 49 -4.83 -8.26 -7.21
C LEU A 49 -4.95 -6.93 -7.98
N TRP A 50 -3.82 -6.36 -8.40
CA TRP A 50 -3.78 -5.12 -9.17
C TRP A 50 -4.63 -5.20 -10.43
N ASN A 51 -4.59 -6.33 -11.14
CA ASN A 51 -5.37 -6.53 -12.35
C ASN A 51 -6.88 -6.64 -12.13
N THR A 52 -7.33 -6.90 -10.90
CA THR A 52 -8.76 -6.88 -10.56
C THR A 52 -9.34 -5.47 -10.43
N PHE A 53 -8.49 -4.47 -10.17
CA PHE A 53 -8.93 -3.09 -9.98
C PHE A 53 -9.26 -2.40 -11.32
N ASN A 54 -10.36 -1.64 -11.32
CA ASN A 54 -10.66 -0.73 -12.42
C ASN A 54 -9.71 0.49 -12.44
N LYS A 55 -9.74 1.26 -13.53
CA LYS A 55 -8.86 2.42 -13.73
C LYS A 55 -8.96 3.46 -12.61
N THR A 56 -10.14 3.68 -12.06
CA THR A 56 -10.35 4.65 -10.98
C THR A 56 -9.76 4.15 -9.68
N ASP A 57 -10.00 2.88 -9.32
CA ASP A 57 -9.47 2.25 -8.10
C ASP A 57 -7.94 2.27 -8.11
N LYS A 58 -7.33 1.92 -9.25
CA LYS A 58 -5.88 2.00 -9.47
C LYS A 58 -5.34 3.41 -9.20
N LYS A 59 -5.96 4.43 -9.80
CA LYS A 59 -5.58 5.84 -9.57
C LYS A 59 -5.73 6.25 -8.11
N THR A 60 -6.80 5.83 -7.45
CA THR A 60 -7.03 6.10 -6.03
C THR A 60 -5.94 5.47 -5.17
N ILE A 61 -5.63 4.18 -5.37
CA ILE A 61 -4.58 3.48 -4.62
C ILE A 61 -3.21 4.15 -4.83
N ILE A 62 -2.81 4.48 -6.07
CA ILE A 62 -1.53 5.17 -6.32
C ILE A 62 -1.50 6.52 -5.60
N GLY A 63 -2.60 7.29 -5.69
CA GLY A 63 -2.72 8.56 -5.01
C GLY A 63 -2.53 8.43 -3.50
N LEU A 64 -3.21 7.47 -2.85
CA LEU A 64 -3.07 7.21 -1.42
C LEU A 64 -1.65 6.76 -1.06
N SER A 65 -1.04 5.90 -1.88
CA SER A 65 0.31 5.37 -1.66
C SER A 65 1.39 6.47 -1.72
N GLN A 66 1.14 7.54 -2.49
CA GLN A 66 2.01 8.71 -2.57
C GLN A 66 1.80 9.73 -1.45
N GLY A 67 1.00 9.41 -0.43
CA GLY A 67 0.75 10.27 0.72
C GLY A 67 -0.42 11.23 0.57
N ASN A 68 -1.28 11.06 -0.45
CA ASN A 68 -2.50 11.86 -0.60
C ASN A 68 -3.63 11.32 0.30
N HIS A 69 -3.39 11.27 1.61
CA HIS A 69 -4.33 10.74 2.61
C HIS A 69 -5.66 11.49 2.66
N LEU A 70 -5.66 12.74 2.18
CA LEU A 70 -6.85 13.57 1.98
C LEU A 70 -7.09 13.68 0.47
N PRO A 71 -7.84 12.75 -0.14
CA PRO A 71 -8.11 12.74 -1.59
C PRO A 71 -8.87 13.97 -2.10
N PHE A 72 -9.27 14.86 -1.18
CA PHE A 72 -10.03 16.08 -1.41
C PHE A 72 -9.24 17.35 -1.10
N SER A 73 -7.96 17.29 -0.74
CA SER A 73 -7.18 18.52 -0.61
C SER A 73 -7.06 19.18 -1.98
N GLN A 74 -7.13 20.52 -2.02
CA GLN A 74 -7.09 21.30 -3.26
C GLN A 74 -5.86 20.94 -4.13
N THR A 75 -4.75 20.56 -3.50
CA THR A 75 -3.51 20.10 -4.14
C THR A 75 -3.64 18.77 -4.89
N VAL A 76 -4.47 17.84 -4.39
CA VAL A 76 -4.69 16.50 -4.98
C VAL A 76 -5.69 16.57 -6.12
N LEU A 77 -6.73 17.39 -5.98
CA LEU A 77 -7.71 17.66 -7.04
C LEU A 77 -7.05 18.32 -8.26
N ASN A 78 -6.10 19.23 -8.04
CA ASN A 78 -5.35 19.91 -9.10
C ASN A 78 -4.26 19.03 -9.76
N LYS A 79 -3.79 17.96 -9.12
CA LYS A 79 -2.90 16.96 -9.75
C LYS A 79 -3.69 15.90 -10.52
N ASN A 80 -4.89 15.57 -10.03
CA ASN A 80 -5.78 14.57 -10.62
C ASN A 80 -6.76 15.15 -11.67
N ASN A 81 -6.36 16.17 -12.45
CA ASN A 81 -7.15 16.98 -13.41
C ASN A 81 -8.08 16.23 -14.40
N SER A 82 -8.15 14.90 -14.36
CA SER A 82 -8.99 14.03 -15.20
C SER A 82 -10.07 13.24 -14.46
N VAL A 83 -10.17 13.27 -13.11
CA VAL A 83 -11.15 12.45 -12.37
C VAL A 83 -12.02 13.32 -11.46
N ALA A 84 -13.33 13.29 -11.68
CA ALA A 84 -14.30 14.00 -10.85
C ALA A 84 -14.27 13.52 -9.38
N THR A 85 -14.44 14.45 -8.44
CA THR A 85 -14.45 14.21 -6.99
C THR A 85 -15.42 13.11 -6.55
N SER A 86 -16.62 13.06 -7.18
CA SER A 86 -17.65 12.04 -6.93
C SER A 86 -17.20 10.63 -7.31
N THR A 87 -16.36 10.52 -8.35
CA THR A 87 -15.79 9.25 -8.84
C THR A 87 -14.71 8.74 -7.87
N ILE A 88 -13.92 9.63 -7.28
CA ILE A 88 -12.94 9.29 -6.24
C ILE A 88 -13.65 8.80 -4.96
N PHE A 89 -14.75 9.45 -4.56
CA PHE A 89 -15.52 9.01 -3.39
C PHE A 89 -16.12 7.61 -3.58
N SER A 90 -16.68 7.34 -4.76
CA SER A 90 -17.23 6.02 -5.09
C SER A 90 -16.15 4.93 -5.10
N SER A 91 -14.96 5.26 -5.60
CA SER A 91 -13.76 4.40 -5.57
C SER A 91 -13.34 4.09 -4.12
N LEU A 92 -13.15 5.12 -3.28
CA LEU A 92 -12.81 4.94 -1.87
C LEU A 92 -13.81 4.06 -1.13
N LYS A 93 -15.11 4.32 -1.32
CA LYS A 93 -16.16 3.52 -0.69
C LYS A 93 -16.05 2.05 -1.06
N ARG A 94 -15.85 1.74 -2.35
CA ARG A 94 -15.69 0.36 -2.84
C ARG A 94 -14.41 -0.28 -2.30
N LEU A 95 -13.29 0.44 -2.34
CA LEU A 95 -12.01 -0.05 -1.84
C LEU A 95 -12.05 -0.34 -0.32
N MET A 96 -12.74 0.50 0.45
CA MET A 96 -12.96 0.28 1.87
C MET A 96 -13.86 -0.92 2.15
N GLN A 97 -14.97 -1.06 1.41
CA GLN A 97 -15.89 -2.19 1.56
C GLN A 97 -15.21 -3.53 1.29
N ASN A 98 -14.22 -3.55 0.39
CA ASN A 98 -13.45 -4.73 0.05
C ASN A 98 -12.17 -4.90 0.90
N GLY A 99 -11.92 -4.02 1.88
CA GLY A 99 -10.79 -4.14 2.81
C GLY A 99 -9.43 -3.71 2.25
N TYR A 100 -9.37 -3.01 1.11
CA TYR A 100 -8.08 -2.56 0.54
C TYR A 100 -7.62 -1.20 1.08
N VAL A 101 -8.57 -0.41 1.59
CA VAL A 101 -8.34 0.93 2.12
C VAL A 101 -9.03 1.04 3.47
N ILE A 102 -8.34 1.65 4.43
CA ILE A 102 -8.89 1.96 5.75
C ILE A 102 -8.98 3.47 5.95
N LYS A 103 -9.89 3.87 6.85
CA LYS A 103 -10.00 5.25 7.30
C LYS A 103 -9.28 5.40 8.63
N THR A 104 -8.32 6.31 8.67
CA THR A 104 -7.54 6.65 9.87
C THR A 104 -7.86 8.08 10.31
N ASN A 105 -7.30 8.51 11.45
CA ASN A 105 -7.42 9.90 11.89
C ASN A 105 -6.74 10.89 10.93
N LYS A 106 -5.87 10.41 10.04
CA LYS A 106 -5.13 11.23 9.06
C LYS A 106 -5.80 11.26 7.67
N GLY A 107 -6.86 10.47 7.47
CA GLY A 107 -7.57 10.37 6.20
C GLY A 107 -7.76 8.92 5.77
N TYR A 108 -7.34 8.59 4.55
CA TYR A 108 -7.43 7.25 3.98
C TYR A 108 -6.04 6.69 3.70
N GLU A 109 -5.87 5.40 3.96
CA GLU A 109 -4.60 4.68 3.83
C GLU A 109 -4.87 3.30 3.21
N VAL A 110 -3.91 2.80 2.42
CA VAL A 110 -3.94 1.41 1.93
C VAL A 110 -3.69 0.50 3.13
N ASP A 111 -4.54 -0.51 3.30
CA ASP A 111 -4.53 -1.37 4.50
C ASP A 111 -3.26 -2.23 4.60
N ASP A 112 -2.86 -2.84 3.49
CA ASP A 112 -1.64 -3.66 3.42
C ASP A 112 -0.39 -2.78 3.18
N PRO A 113 0.53 -2.65 4.16
CA PRO A 113 1.74 -1.83 4.03
C PRO A 113 2.74 -2.39 3.01
N PHE A 114 2.76 -3.71 2.79
CA PHE A 114 3.59 -4.34 1.78
C PHE A 114 3.03 -4.10 0.38
N PHE A 115 1.71 -4.21 0.20
CA PHE A 115 1.05 -3.86 -1.07
C PHE A 115 1.17 -2.36 -1.39
N ASN A 116 1.05 -1.50 -0.37
CA ASN A 116 1.30 -0.06 -0.49
C ASN A 116 2.73 0.20 -1.00
N SER A 117 3.72 -0.44 -0.39
CA SER A 117 5.13 -0.33 -0.80
C SER A 117 5.38 -0.90 -2.20
N TRP A 118 4.73 -2.00 -2.55
CA TRP A 118 4.77 -2.60 -3.88
C TRP A 118 4.22 -1.62 -4.93
N THR A 119 3.11 -0.95 -4.63
CA THR A 119 2.51 0.07 -5.51
C THR A 119 3.47 1.23 -5.75
N ILE A 120 4.08 1.77 -4.69
CA ILE A 120 5.07 2.86 -4.79
C ILE A 120 6.25 2.46 -5.67
N LYS A 121 6.76 1.22 -5.53
CA LYS A 121 7.91 0.74 -6.30
C LYS A 121 7.61 0.54 -7.78
N ARG A 122 6.36 0.24 -8.14
CA ARG A 122 6.00 -0.25 -9.48
C ARG A 122 5.13 0.70 -10.30
N ARG A 123 4.53 1.71 -9.69
CA ARG A 123 3.52 2.56 -10.32
C ARG A 123 3.78 4.03 -10.01
N GLU A 124 4.01 4.80 -11.06
CA GLU A 124 3.95 6.27 -11.03
C GLU A 124 2.64 6.73 -11.69
N LEU A 125 2.19 7.95 -11.36
CA LEU A 125 1.00 8.57 -11.98
C LEU A 125 1.35 9.20 -13.33
#